data_AF-A0A843F6R1-F1
#
_entry.id   AF-A0A843F6R1-F1
#
_cell.length_a   1.000
_cell.length_b   1.000
_cell.length_c   1.000
_cell.angle_alpha   90.00
_cell.angle_beta   90.00
_cell.angle_gamma   90.00
#
_symmetry.space_group_name_H-M   'P 1'
#
loop_
_entity.id
_entity.type
_entity.pdbx_description
1 polymer ?
#
loop_
_entity_poly.entity_id
_entity_poly.type
_entity_poly.pdbx_seq_one_letter_code
_entity_poly.pdbx_strand_id
1 'polypeptide(L)'
;MYPTTGRRPGSAAKFSDYHIWKALMCLDQFIPVGRKRLSEQLSIGEGSTRTLLALLEKYGCTFTNKTGIYLSEEGEKVRNSVVMEMAHLNIGSMTISDYDCAVKVPHASKRIKYGSEESDVALRNGARGATT
;
A
#
# COMPACT_ATOMS: atom_id res chain seq x y z
N MET A 1 -13.84 -20.38 -3.08
CA MET A 1 -15.27 -20.01 -3.12
C MET A 1 -15.52 -19.07 -1.95
N TYR A 2 -15.66 -17.77 -2.17
CA TYR A 2 -15.92 -16.81 -1.08
C TYR A 2 -17.43 -16.52 -0.99
N PRO A 3 -18.02 -16.49 0.22
CA PRO A 3 -19.46 -16.28 0.38
C PRO A 3 -19.83 -14.81 0.19
N THR A 4 -20.87 -14.56 -0.59
CA THR A 4 -21.46 -13.23 -0.83
C THR A 4 -22.53 -12.92 0.22
N THR A 5 -22.18 -12.15 1.25
CA THR A 5 -23.18 -11.53 2.14
C THR A 5 -23.61 -10.19 1.58
N GLY A 6 -24.92 -10.02 1.40
CA GLY A 6 -25.55 -8.85 0.79
C GLY A 6 -25.13 -7.53 1.42
N ARG A 7 -24.61 -6.64 0.56
CA ARG A 7 -24.52 -5.20 0.80
C ARG A 7 -24.96 -4.54 -0.49
N ARG A 8 -25.88 -3.56 -0.42
CA ARG A 8 -26.27 -2.69 -1.55
C ARG A 8 -25.02 -2.29 -2.34
N PRO A 9 -25.03 -2.23 -3.68
CA PRO A 9 -23.85 -1.96 -4.49
C PRO A 9 -23.46 -0.47 -4.34
N GLY A 10 -22.93 -0.09 -3.18
CA GLY A 10 -22.03 1.05 -3.11
C GLY A 10 -20.84 0.69 -3.99
N SER A 11 -20.45 1.61 -4.89
CA SER A 11 -19.39 1.40 -5.88
C SER A 11 -18.27 0.54 -5.31
N ALA A 12 -17.88 -0.52 -6.03
CA ALA A 12 -16.72 -1.33 -5.67
C ALA A 12 -15.59 -0.39 -5.23
N ALA A 13 -15.05 -0.62 -4.03
CA ALA A 13 -14.03 0.24 -3.45
C ALA A 13 -12.91 0.42 -4.48
N LYS A 14 -12.70 1.65 -4.97
CA LYS A 14 -11.70 1.93 -6.02
C LYS A 14 -10.30 2.09 -5.41
N PHE A 15 -9.93 1.17 -4.52
CA PHE A 15 -8.60 1.08 -3.94
C PHE A 15 -8.17 -0.39 -3.88
N SER A 16 -6.86 -0.61 -3.75
CA SER A 16 -6.21 -1.91 -3.73
C SER A 16 -5.29 -2.04 -2.53
N ASP A 17 -4.68 -3.20 -2.33
CA ASP A 17 -3.73 -3.46 -1.24
C ASP A 17 -2.55 -2.47 -1.24
N TYR A 18 -2.11 -2.01 -2.42
CA TYR A 18 -1.14 -0.93 -2.54
C TYR A 18 -1.56 0.34 -1.81
N HIS A 19 -2.85 0.71 -1.91
CA HIS A 19 -3.37 1.92 -1.27
C HIS A 19 -3.48 1.75 0.25
N ILE A 20 -3.80 0.54 0.73
CA ILE A 20 -3.80 0.22 2.16
C ILE A 20 -2.37 0.37 2.71
N TRP A 21 -1.41 -0.27 2.05
CA TRP A 21 0.01 -0.17 2.41
C TRP A 21 0.50 1.28 2.38
N LYS A 22 0.22 2.01 1.29
CA LYS A 22 0.64 3.42 1.13
C LYS A 22 0.01 4.31 2.20
N ALA A 23 -1.24 4.07 2.58
CA ALA A 23 -1.88 4.81 3.66
C ALA A 23 -1.16 4.60 4.99
N LEU A 24 -0.79 3.37 5.32
CA LEU A 24 0.02 3.08 6.51
C LEU A 24 1.40 3.76 6.45
N MET A 25 2.01 3.87 5.27
CA MET A 25 3.29 4.58 5.11
C MET A 25 3.16 6.10 5.19
N CYS A 26 2.02 6.66 4.81
CA CYS A 26 1.77 8.11 4.83
C CYS A 26 1.35 8.65 6.20
N LEU A 27 0.83 7.80 7.08
CA LEU A 27 0.35 8.18 8.40
C LEU A 27 1.44 7.94 9.47
N ASP A 28 1.27 8.62 10.60
CA ASP A 28 2.20 8.60 11.72
C ASP A 28 1.42 8.57 13.05
N GLN A 29 2.05 8.09 14.12
CA GLN A 29 1.44 8.01 15.45
C GLN A 29 1.33 9.39 16.14
N PHE A 30 2.23 10.31 15.84
CA PHE A 30 2.37 11.60 16.53
C PHE A 30 1.99 12.79 15.63
N ILE A 31 2.13 12.66 14.31
CA ILE A 31 1.87 13.74 13.35
C ILE A 31 0.59 13.46 12.55
N PRO A 32 -0.48 14.28 12.69
CA PRO A 32 -1.71 14.08 11.94
C PRO A 32 -1.55 14.35 10.46
N VAL A 33 -2.29 13.60 9.64
CA VAL A 33 -2.47 13.90 8.22
C VAL A 33 -3.92 14.31 7.93
N GLY A 34 -4.09 15.40 7.20
CA GLY A 34 -5.40 15.85 6.74
C GLY A 34 -5.96 14.94 5.64
N ARG A 35 -7.28 14.73 5.62
CA ARG A 35 -7.95 13.82 4.67
C ARG A 35 -7.69 14.17 3.20
N LYS A 36 -7.70 15.45 2.84
CA LYS A 36 -7.42 15.92 1.47
C LYS A 36 -5.98 15.58 1.06
N ARG A 37 -5.01 15.89 1.93
CA ARG A 37 -3.60 15.55 1.71
C ARG A 37 -3.41 14.03 1.55
N LEU A 38 -4.09 13.23 2.37
CA LEU A 38 -4.04 11.78 2.24
C LEU A 38 -4.60 11.31 0.89
N SER A 39 -5.75 11.82 0.44
CA SER A 39 -6.30 11.44 -0.88
C SER A 39 -5.38 11.79 -2.04
N GLU A 40 -4.68 12.93 -1.96
CA GLU A 40 -3.67 13.34 -2.96
C GLU A 40 -2.47 12.38 -2.97
N GLN A 41 -1.94 12.05 -1.79
CA GLN A 41 -0.83 11.09 -1.64
C GLN A 41 -1.22 9.70 -2.13
N LEU A 42 -2.45 9.25 -1.87
CA LEU A 42 -2.95 7.96 -2.35
C LEU A 42 -3.35 7.99 -3.83
N SER A 43 -3.50 9.17 -4.43
CA SER A 43 -3.95 9.36 -5.82
C SER A 43 -5.29 8.66 -6.11
N ILE A 44 -6.20 8.66 -5.13
CA ILE A 44 -7.57 8.13 -5.25
C ILE A 44 -8.59 9.17 -4.80
N GLY A 45 -9.82 9.06 -5.31
CA GLY A 45 -10.90 9.99 -4.95
C GLY A 45 -11.23 10.00 -3.45
N GLU A 46 -11.79 11.11 -2.97
CA GLU A 46 -12.14 11.31 -1.55
C GLU A 46 -13.08 10.24 -1.00
N GLY A 47 -14.04 9.78 -1.80
CA GLY A 47 -14.96 8.70 -1.43
C GLY A 47 -14.26 7.36 -1.19
N SER A 48 -13.27 7.02 -2.03
CA SER A 48 -12.42 5.83 -1.84
C SER A 48 -11.53 5.99 -0.62
N THR A 49 -10.93 7.16 -0.44
CA THR A 49 -10.10 7.49 0.74
C THR A 49 -10.91 7.34 2.03
N ARG A 50 -12.15 7.84 2.07
CA ARG A 50 -13.06 7.68 3.22
C ARG A 50 -13.38 6.21 3.49
N THR A 51 -13.60 5.42 2.45
CA THR A 51 -13.90 3.99 2.58
C THR A 51 -12.68 3.22 3.10
N LEU A 52 -11.48 3.57 2.62
CA LEU A 52 -10.21 3.02 3.09
C LEU A 52 -9.95 3.36 4.56
N LEU A 53 -10.16 4.62 4.95
CA LEU A 53 -10.00 5.04 6.35
C LEU A 53 -10.98 4.32 7.28
N ALA A 54 -12.24 4.20 6.88
CA ALA A 54 -13.22 3.44 7.66
C ALA A 54 -12.84 1.97 7.81
N LEU A 55 -12.18 1.38 6.81
CA LEU A 55 -11.63 0.03 6.90
C LEU A 55 -10.49 -0.04 7.92
N LEU A 56 -9.53 0.89 7.85
CA LEU A 56 -8.39 0.94 8.79
C LEU A 56 -8.84 1.20 10.22
N GLU A 57 -9.78 2.12 10.44
CA GLU A 57 -10.38 2.39 11.76
C GLU A 57 -11.12 1.15 12.30
N LYS A 58 -11.86 0.43 11.44
CA LYS A 58 -12.54 -0.82 11.82
C LYS A 58 -11.56 -1.89 12.33
N TYR A 59 -10.36 -1.96 11.76
CA TYR A 59 -9.30 -2.87 12.22
C TYR A 59 -8.41 -2.26 13.31
N GLY A 60 -8.74 -1.07 13.80
CA GLY A 60 -8.00 -0.40 14.86
C GLY A 60 -6.65 0.16 14.42
N CYS A 61 -6.34 0.24 13.13
CA CYS A 61 -5.06 0.74 12.63
C CYS A 61 -4.95 2.27 12.69
N THR A 62 -6.07 2.98 12.55
CA THR A 62 -6.09 4.44 12.52
C THR A 62 -7.16 4.98 13.44
N PHE A 63 -7.01 6.25 13.82
CA PHE A 63 -8.08 7.02 14.44
C PHE A 63 -8.08 8.46 13.91
N THR A 64 -9.26 9.08 13.89
CA THR A 64 -9.44 10.47 13.45
C THR A 64 -9.84 11.35 14.63
N ASN A 65 -9.25 12.53 14.74
CA ASN A 65 -9.68 13.57 15.69
C ASN A 65 -9.88 14.91 14.97
N LYS A 66 -9.98 16.03 15.71
CA LYS A 66 -10.16 17.38 15.15
C LYS A 66 -8.96 17.87 14.31
N THR A 67 -7.76 17.38 14.58
CA THR A 67 -6.52 17.83 13.91
C THR A 67 -6.14 16.97 12.71
N GLY A 68 -6.62 15.72 12.63
CA GLY A 68 -6.46 14.88 11.45
C GLY A 68 -6.52 13.39 11.76
N ILE A 69 -5.86 12.62 10.91
CA ILE A 69 -5.80 11.16 10.96
C ILE A 69 -4.44 10.73 11.49
N TYR A 70 -4.44 9.79 12.42
CA TYR A 70 -3.26 9.23 13.06
C TYR A 70 -3.24 7.71 12.90
N LEU A 71 -2.05 7.12 12.99
CA LEU A 71 -1.92 5.71 13.32
C LEU A 71 -2.18 5.50 14.81
N SER A 72 -2.88 4.41 15.13
CA SER A 72 -2.89 3.89 16.49
C SER A 72 -1.58 3.15 16.79
N GLU A 73 -1.38 2.75 18.05
CA GLU A 73 -0.26 1.87 18.41
C GLU A 73 -0.30 0.55 17.63
N GLU A 74 -1.48 -0.05 17.47
CA GLU A 74 -1.65 -1.26 16.66
C GLU A 74 -1.40 -1.00 15.18
N GLY A 75 -1.81 0.16 14.67
CA GLY A 75 -1.50 0.60 13.31
C GLY A 75 -0.01 0.72 13.05
N GLU A 76 0.74 1.24 14.01
CA GLU A 76 2.21 1.34 13.93
C GLU A 76 2.87 -0.04 13.95
N LYS A 77 2.37 -0.98 14.75
CA LYS A 77 2.82 -2.38 14.72
C LYS A 77 2.57 -3.02 13.34
N VAL A 78 1.37 -2.84 12.78
CA VAL A 78 1.03 -3.32 11.45
C VAL A 78 1.93 -2.69 10.40
N ARG A 79 2.10 -1.36 10.42
CA ARG A 79 3.00 -0.60 9.53
C ARG A 79 4.41 -1.19 9.55
N ASN A 80 4.98 -1.42 10.73
CA ASN A 80 6.32 -1.97 10.89
C ASN A 80 6.45 -3.41 10.38
N SER A 81 5.38 -4.20 10.38
CA SER A 81 5.38 -5.56 9.82
C SER A 81 5.36 -5.62 8.29
N VAL A 82 4.94 -4.52 7.62
CA VAL A 82 4.75 -4.44 6.17
C VAL A 82 5.59 -3.36 5.50
N VAL A 83 6.45 -2.67 6.25
CA VAL A 83 7.33 -1.63 5.70
C VAL A 83 8.29 -2.26 4.69
N MET A 84 8.35 -1.67 3.49
CA MET A 84 9.25 -2.11 2.43
C MET A 84 10.42 -1.13 2.34
N GLU A 85 11.65 -1.65 2.37
CA GLU A 85 12.85 -0.85 2.11
C GLU A 85 13.06 -0.75 0.61
N MET A 86 13.25 0.48 0.11
CA MET A 86 13.43 0.74 -1.32
C MET A 86 14.78 1.42 -1.54
N ALA A 87 15.54 0.94 -2.52
CA ALA A 87 16.81 1.53 -2.91
C ALA A 87 16.83 1.78 -4.41
N HIS A 88 17.21 2.98 -4.83
CA HIS A 88 17.54 3.23 -6.22
C HIS A 88 18.85 2.52 -6.55
N LEU A 89 18.85 1.81 -7.68
CA LEU A 89 20.03 1.14 -8.18
C LEU A 89 20.50 1.87 -9.43
N ASN A 90 21.82 2.04 -9.55
CA ASN A 90 22.45 2.41 -10.80
C ASN A 90 23.29 1.23 -11.25
N ILE A 91 22.69 0.35 -12.04
CA ILE A 91 23.29 -0.89 -12.53
C ILE A 91 23.82 -0.73 -13.97
N GLY A 92 23.94 0.51 -14.46
CA GLY A 92 24.52 0.83 -15.76
C GLY A 92 23.82 0.10 -16.90
N SER A 93 24.57 -0.49 -17.82
CA SER A 93 24.04 -1.18 -19.01
C SER A 93 23.53 -2.60 -18.75
N MET A 94 23.41 -3.03 -17.48
CA MET A 94 22.93 -4.38 -17.17
C MET A 94 21.41 -4.52 -17.26
N THR A 95 20.68 -3.41 -17.35
CA THR A 95 19.22 -3.37 -17.41
C THR A 95 18.74 -2.64 -18.65
N ILE A 96 17.51 -2.94 -19.06
CA ILE A 96 16.89 -2.37 -20.27
C ILE A 96 16.25 -0.99 -19.95
N SER A 97 16.17 -0.61 -18.68
CA SER A 97 15.40 0.54 -18.19
C SER A 97 16.31 1.70 -17.81
N ASP A 98 15.82 2.94 -17.95
CA ASP A 98 16.55 4.14 -17.53
C ASP A 98 16.58 4.32 -16.01
N TYR A 99 15.76 3.54 -15.29
CA TYR A 99 15.62 3.56 -13.84
C TYR A 99 15.49 2.15 -13.30
N ASP A 100 16.26 1.85 -12.26
CA ASP A 100 16.21 0.59 -11.53
C ASP A 100 16.00 0.84 -10.03
N CYS A 101 15.25 -0.06 -9.40
CA CYS A 101 15.07 -0.07 -7.96
C CYS A 101 15.08 -1.49 -7.41
N ALA A 102 15.58 -1.64 -6.19
CA ALA A 102 15.38 -2.82 -5.38
C ALA A 102 14.35 -2.52 -4.30
N VAL A 103 13.44 -3.46 -4.08
CA VAL A 103 12.45 -3.41 -3.00
C VAL A 103 12.61 -4.66 -2.15
N LYS A 104 12.96 -4.48 -0.88
CA LYS A 104 13.02 -5.57 0.09
C LYS A 104 11.66 -5.69 0.78
N VAL A 105 10.98 -6.79 0.50
CA VAL A 105 9.68 -7.11 1.08
C VAL A 105 9.86 -7.98 2.33
N PRO A 106 9.44 -7.54 3.52
CA PRO A 106 9.65 -8.30 4.74
C PRO A 106 8.83 -9.60 4.72
N HIS A 107 9.41 -10.65 5.30
CA HIS A 107 8.77 -11.96 5.50
C HIS A 107 8.24 -12.64 4.23
N ALA A 108 8.68 -12.23 3.03
CA ALA A 108 8.11 -12.70 1.76
C ALA A 108 8.75 -13.98 1.20
N SER A 109 10.02 -14.26 1.53
CA SER A 109 10.80 -15.34 0.87
C SER A 109 10.11 -16.70 0.86
N LYS A 110 9.49 -17.11 1.97
CA LYS A 110 8.78 -18.40 2.06
C LYS A 110 7.49 -18.48 1.24
N ARG A 111 6.98 -17.35 0.75
CA ARG A 111 5.77 -17.26 -0.08
C ARG A 111 6.10 -17.24 -1.57
N ILE A 112 7.35 -16.98 -1.94
CA ILE A 112 7.81 -16.96 -3.33
C ILE A 112 8.03 -18.41 -3.76
N LYS A 113 7.41 -18.79 -4.87
CA LYS A 113 7.53 -20.15 -5.41
C LYS A 113 8.46 -20.20 -6.61
N TYR A 114 8.18 -19.38 -7.63
CA TYR A 114 8.98 -19.33 -8.86
C TYR A 114 9.49 -17.93 -9.21
N GLY A 115 8.97 -16.86 -8.59
CA GLY A 115 9.37 -15.47 -8.87
C GLY A 115 8.83 -14.92 -10.21
N SER A 116 8.36 -15.80 -11.09
CA SER A 116 7.71 -15.45 -12.34
C SER A 116 6.39 -14.71 -12.13
N GLU A 117 5.66 -15.06 -11.08
CA GLU A 117 4.38 -14.47 -10.75
C GLU A 117 4.55 -12.99 -10.37
N GLU A 118 5.55 -12.69 -9.56
CA GLU A 118 5.94 -11.34 -9.16
C GLU A 118 6.44 -10.53 -10.36
N SER A 119 7.23 -11.14 -11.23
CA SER A 119 7.70 -10.51 -12.46
C SER A 119 6.54 -10.12 -13.38
N ASP A 120 5.61 -11.04 -13.64
CA ASP A 120 4.41 -10.78 -14.43
C ASP A 120 3.55 -9.64 -13.85
N VAL A 121 3.41 -9.58 -12.51
CA VAL A 121 2.72 -8.47 -11.84
C VAL A 121 3.49 -7.17 -12.04
N ALA A 122 4.81 -7.15 -11.92
CA ALA A 122 5.63 -5.96 -12.12
C ALA A 122 5.50 -5.42 -13.56
N LEU A 123 5.58 -6.29 -14.58
CA LEU A 123 5.39 -5.91 -15.97
C LEU A 123 3.99 -5.32 -16.22
N ARG A 124 2.94 -5.96 -15.69
CA ARG A 124 1.56 -5.43 -15.80
C ARG A 124 1.39 -4.05 -15.17
N ASN A 125 2.24 -3.69 -14.20
CA ASN A 125 2.23 -2.40 -13.53
C ASN A 125 3.28 -1.42 -14.08
N GLY A 126 3.88 -1.70 -15.24
CA GLY A 126 4.73 -0.76 -15.99
C GLY A 126 6.24 -0.97 -15.87
N ALA A 127 6.70 -2.04 -15.20
CA ALA A 127 8.13 -2.38 -15.20
C ALA A 127 8.56 -2.93 -16.57
N ARG A 128 9.81 -2.65 -16.99
CA ARG A 128 10.41 -3.26 -18.21
C ARG A 128 10.97 -4.67 -17.95
N GLY A 129 11.18 -5.01 -16.69
CA GLY A 129 11.64 -6.31 -16.21
C GLY A 129 11.67 -6.32 -14.68
N ALA A 130 11.67 -7.52 -14.10
CA ALA A 130 11.77 -7.70 -12.65
C ALA A 130 12.41 -9.06 -12.33
N THR A 131 13.09 -9.14 -11.19
CA THR A 131 13.71 -10.35 -10.65
C THR A 131 13.47 -10.37 -9.15
N THR A 132 13.19 -11.56 -8.60
CA THR A 132 12.83 -11.79 -7.19
C THR A 132 13.67 -12.88 -6.55
#